data_AF-A0AAJ5CF71-F1
#
_entry.id   AF-A0AAJ5CF71-F1
#
_cell.length_a   1.000
_cell.length_b   1.000
_cell.length_c   1.000
_cell.angle_alpha   90.00
_cell.angle_beta   90.00
_cell.angle_gamma   90.00
#
_symmetry.space_group_name_H-M   'P 1'
#
loop_
_entity.id
_entity.type
_entity.pdbx_description
1 polymer ?
#
loop_
_entity_poly.entity_id
_entity_poly.type
_entity_poly.pdbx_seq_one_letter_code
_entity_poly.pdbx_strand_id
1 'polypeptide(L)'
;MDEQHTGTEVDTGAEPVAETPATPGGAGKDRGAGGGAGAPEDDEGRTSPGRVPAWLRTVGRGWRHPRLRWPKRVALALVLMVVLSTLATGIALRVNYSGDPAPGTQTRNRDALWMGHAWVDGRKKDADVKALAKRLRATGIRDLYVHAGPLEHDGTLPESAYPKARWLVGAVHRELPGVRVQAWLGDVLATEGEVGMRLERAATRAAVVRSAGQILDAGFEGAHFDLEPLHSDDSNYLSLLDELRRVTRTHDAQLSVAAHQIDPLPNLHSVVGAFTAHPKWWSQSFFGQVSRRVDQIAVMSYDTALPLESLYGGYVAEQTSLALEVTPKSTDLLMGLPFYYEDNMDHHGSAETVAAAVRGTRLGLSRTDRTREHFGVALYVDFAAREKDWTAYEEGWVR
;
A
#
# COMPACT_ATOMS: atom_id res chain seq x y z
N MET A 1 -10.89 -43.49 -42.14
CA MET A 1 -10.23 -42.19 -42.36
C MET A 1 -11.14 -41.08 -41.89
N ASP A 2 -11.15 -40.64 -40.65
CA ASP A 2 -10.85 -41.24 -39.34
C ASP A 2 -11.46 -40.27 -38.30
N GLU A 3 -12.07 -40.88 -37.29
CA GLU A 3 -12.23 -40.53 -35.88
C GLU A 3 -11.88 -39.14 -35.29
N GLN A 4 -12.87 -38.64 -34.51
CA GLN A 4 -12.81 -38.29 -33.07
C GLN A 4 -12.19 -36.97 -32.52
N HIS A 5 -13.00 -36.38 -31.63
CA HIS A 5 -12.72 -35.76 -30.32
C HIS A 5 -12.28 -34.28 -30.14
N THR A 6 -13.25 -33.49 -29.63
CA THR A 6 -13.25 -32.66 -28.40
C THR A 6 -11.96 -31.99 -27.90
N GLY A 7 -12.03 -30.67 -27.67
CA GLY A 7 -11.19 -29.90 -26.72
C GLY A 7 -11.93 -28.60 -26.34
N THR A 8 -12.66 -28.54 -25.23
CA THR A 8 -12.28 -28.23 -23.83
C THR A 8 -12.11 -26.73 -23.56
N GLU A 9 -13.05 -26.22 -22.74
CA GLU A 9 -13.02 -24.95 -21.99
C GLU A 9 -11.67 -24.70 -21.32
N VAL A 10 -11.21 -23.46 -21.36
CA VAL A 10 -10.17 -22.97 -20.44
C VAL A 10 -10.79 -21.87 -19.59
N ASP A 11 -11.21 -22.32 -18.41
CA ASP A 11 -11.42 -21.57 -17.18
C ASP A 11 -10.19 -20.70 -16.86
N THR A 12 -10.41 -19.39 -16.71
CA THR A 12 -9.39 -18.43 -16.23
C THR A 12 -9.97 -17.62 -15.07
N GLY A 13 -10.27 -18.32 -13.98
CA GLY A 13 -10.21 -17.71 -12.65
C GLY A 13 -8.76 -17.37 -12.31
N ALA A 14 -8.43 -16.08 -12.26
CA ALA A 14 -7.15 -15.58 -11.76
C ALA A 14 -7.41 -14.60 -10.60
N GLU A 15 -7.30 -15.10 -9.37
CA GLU A 15 -7.00 -14.29 -8.19
C GLU A 15 -5.51 -13.86 -8.24
N PRO A 16 -5.13 -12.70 -7.69
CA PRO A 16 -3.75 -12.22 -7.76
C PRO A 16 -2.81 -13.10 -6.91
N VAL A 17 -1.65 -13.40 -7.51
CA VAL A 17 -0.63 -14.34 -7.04
C VAL A 17 0.07 -13.81 -5.78
N ALA A 18 -0.10 -14.53 -4.68
CA ALA A 18 0.83 -14.52 -3.55
C ALA A 18 2.04 -15.42 -3.88
N GLU A 19 3.24 -14.87 -3.89
CA GLU A 19 4.48 -15.64 -4.03
C GLU A 19 4.66 -16.61 -2.85
N THR A 20 4.97 -17.88 -3.16
CA THR A 20 5.27 -18.93 -2.17
C THR A 20 6.78 -19.25 -2.17
N PRO A 21 7.40 -19.59 -1.01
CA PRO A 21 8.84 -19.68 -0.86
C PRO A 21 9.43 -21.00 -1.36
N ALA A 22 10.69 -20.96 -1.80
CA ALA A 22 11.46 -22.10 -2.27
C ALA A 22 11.85 -23.09 -1.15
N THR A 23 11.52 -24.37 -1.36
CA THR A 23 11.97 -25.53 -0.56
C THR A 23 13.37 -25.98 -1.01
N PRO A 24 14.28 -26.37 -0.09
CA PRO A 24 15.60 -26.87 -0.46
C PRO A 24 15.56 -28.37 -0.81
N GLY A 25 16.10 -28.73 -1.98
CA GLY A 25 16.29 -30.11 -2.42
C GLY A 25 17.50 -30.77 -1.74
N GLY A 26 17.32 -32.02 -1.31
CA GLY A 26 18.38 -32.89 -0.80
C GLY A 26 18.90 -33.89 -1.82
N ALA A 27 20.13 -34.36 -1.60
CA ALA A 27 20.72 -35.64 -2.01
C ALA A 27 22.08 -35.71 -1.27
N GLY A 28 22.61 -36.83 -0.76
CA GLY A 28 22.45 -38.22 -1.13
C GLY A 28 23.86 -38.86 -1.08
N LYS A 29 23.96 -39.93 -0.31
CA LYS A 29 25.14 -40.66 0.21
C LYS A 29 26.04 -41.42 -0.80
N ASP A 30 27.27 -41.70 -0.32
CA ASP A 30 28.01 -42.98 -0.29
C ASP A 30 29.17 -43.35 -1.28
N ARG A 31 30.18 -44.01 -0.65
CA ARG A 31 31.27 -44.92 -1.12
C ARG A 31 32.58 -44.27 -1.62
N GLY A 32 33.81 -44.72 -1.29
CA GLY A 32 34.33 -45.83 -0.48
C GLY A 32 35.73 -46.28 -0.96
N ALA A 33 36.67 -46.44 -0.01
CA ALA A 33 37.81 -47.38 0.06
C ALA A 33 39.12 -47.29 -0.79
N GLY A 34 40.25 -47.50 -0.08
CA GLY A 34 41.56 -48.02 -0.53
C GLY A 34 42.67 -46.95 -0.58
N GLY A 35 43.85 -47.02 0.05
CA GLY A 35 44.62 -48.09 0.72
C GLY A 35 46.09 -47.91 0.33
N GLY A 36 47.05 -47.98 1.28
CA GLY A 36 48.48 -48.17 0.97
C GLY A 36 49.48 -47.22 1.64
N ALA A 37 50.46 -47.82 2.33
CA ALA A 37 51.39 -47.23 3.27
C ALA A 37 52.69 -46.65 2.65
N GLY A 38 53.40 -45.82 3.43
CA GLY A 38 54.81 -45.46 3.19
C GLY A 38 55.24 -44.16 3.87
N ALA A 39 55.73 -44.23 5.10
CA ALA A 39 56.67 -43.28 5.72
C ALA A 39 58.12 -43.84 5.52
N PRO A 40 59.24 -43.09 5.67
CA PRO A 40 59.52 -42.03 6.66
C PRO A 40 60.13 -40.77 5.97
N GLU A 41 60.65 -39.70 6.57
CA GLU A 41 61.18 -39.34 7.89
C GLU A 41 61.32 -37.79 7.88
N ASP A 42 61.09 -37.17 9.04
CA ASP A 42 61.56 -35.89 9.60
C ASP A 42 62.16 -34.79 8.68
N ASP A 43 61.62 -33.56 8.74
CA ASP A 43 62.27 -32.41 9.41
C ASP A 43 61.44 -31.10 9.27
N GLU A 44 61.65 -30.20 10.21
CA GLU A 44 61.32 -28.77 10.22
C GLU A 44 59.91 -28.30 10.54
N GLY A 45 59.76 -27.90 11.81
CA GLY A 45 58.72 -27.00 12.27
C GLY A 45 58.77 -25.64 11.58
N ARG A 46 57.61 -25.20 11.07
CA ARG A 46 57.18 -23.80 11.07
C ARG A 46 55.69 -23.74 10.78
N THR A 47 54.91 -23.44 11.83
CA THR A 47 53.52 -23.01 11.71
C THR A 47 53.47 -21.73 10.86
N SER A 48 53.05 -21.87 9.61
CA SER A 48 52.79 -20.73 8.72
C SER A 48 51.54 -19.99 9.20
N PRO A 49 51.60 -18.69 9.50
CA PRO A 49 50.40 -17.90 9.77
C PRO A 49 49.56 -17.81 8.49
N GLY A 50 48.25 -18.01 8.64
CA GLY A 50 47.26 -18.05 7.56
C GLY A 50 47.49 -16.98 6.49
N ARG A 51 47.68 -17.42 5.24
CA ARG A 51 47.79 -16.53 4.08
C ARG A 51 46.45 -15.83 3.88
N VAL A 52 46.36 -14.59 4.34
CA VAL A 52 45.34 -13.63 3.91
C VAL A 52 45.30 -13.64 2.37
N PRO A 53 44.13 -13.87 1.73
CA PRO A 53 44.01 -13.94 0.28
C PRO A 53 44.68 -12.77 -0.43
N ALA A 54 45.40 -13.03 -1.52
CA ALA A 54 46.23 -12.02 -2.19
C ALA A 54 45.42 -10.78 -2.65
N TRP A 55 44.14 -10.96 -3.01
CA TRP A 55 43.25 -9.87 -3.40
C TRP A 55 42.96 -8.88 -2.26
N LEU A 56 42.89 -9.33 -1.00
CA LEU A 56 42.76 -8.47 0.19
C LEU A 56 44.03 -7.63 0.44
N ARG A 57 45.21 -8.14 0.06
CA ARG A 57 46.49 -7.39 0.16
C ARG A 57 46.66 -6.36 -0.95
N THR A 58 46.14 -6.63 -2.15
CA THR A 58 46.23 -5.73 -3.31
C THR A 58 45.29 -4.53 -3.17
N VAL A 59 44.08 -4.72 -2.63
CA VAL A 59 43.15 -3.63 -2.28
C VAL A 59 43.75 -2.72 -1.18
N GLY A 60 44.45 -3.30 -0.19
CA GLY A 60 45.10 -2.56 0.89
C GLY A 60 46.30 -1.69 0.48
N ARG A 61 47.07 -2.08 -0.56
CA ARG A 61 48.23 -1.28 -1.05
C ARG A 61 47.81 -0.13 -1.97
N GLY A 62 46.82 -0.33 -2.84
CA GLY A 62 46.27 0.74 -3.67
C GLY A 62 45.67 1.88 -2.84
N TRP A 63 45.02 1.54 -1.73
CA TRP A 63 44.39 2.51 -0.83
C TRP A 63 45.38 3.40 -0.05
N ARG A 64 46.68 3.08 0.02
CA ARG A 64 47.65 3.91 0.77
C ARG A 64 48.30 5.01 -0.06
N HIS A 65 47.92 5.16 -1.33
CA HIS A 65 48.52 6.17 -2.21
C HIS A 65 48.11 7.59 -1.79
N PRO A 66 49.05 8.54 -1.63
CA PRO A 66 48.75 9.91 -1.18
C PRO A 66 47.81 10.68 -2.11
N ARG A 67 47.71 10.28 -3.38
CA ARG A 67 46.77 10.84 -4.38
C ARG A 67 45.31 10.44 -4.16
N LEU A 68 45.03 9.39 -3.40
CA LEU A 68 43.67 8.95 -3.06
C LEU A 68 43.10 9.65 -1.82
N ARG A 69 43.85 10.57 -1.19
CA ARG A 69 43.39 11.31 0.00
C ARG A 69 42.11 12.11 -0.27
N TRP A 70 42.01 12.77 -1.42
CA TRP A 70 40.85 13.59 -1.77
C TRP A 70 39.62 12.73 -2.12
N PRO A 71 39.70 11.72 -3.01
CA PRO A 71 38.60 10.78 -3.25
C PRO A 71 38.11 10.06 -2.00
N LYS A 72 39.00 9.69 -1.09
CA LYS A 72 38.63 9.09 0.21
C LYS A 72 37.87 10.05 1.11
N ARG A 73 38.26 11.32 1.15
CA ARG A 73 37.54 12.35 1.91
C ARG A 73 36.17 12.61 1.32
N VAL A 74 36.05 12.65 -0.01
CA VAL A 74 34.75 12.76 -0.70
C VAL A 74 33.87 11.54 -0.40
N ALA A 75 34.38 10.33 -0.55
CA ALA A 75 33.64 9.11 -0.23
C ALA A 75 33.22 9.06 1.24
N LEU A 76 34.12 9.42 2.16
CA LEU A 76 33.79 9.52 3.59
C LEU A 76 32.72 10.58 3.86
N ALA A 77 32.81 11.76 3.21
CA ALA A 77 31.81 12.81 3.34
C ALA A 77 30.44 12.37 2.82
N LEU A 78 30.39 11.65 1.69
CA LEU A 78 29.14 11.07 1.15
C LEU A 78 28.55 10.02 2.10
N VAL A 79 29.37 9.11 2.62
CA VAL A 79 28.91 8.12 3.62
C VAL A 79 28.39 8.80 4.87
N LEU A 80 29.11 9.80 5.40
CA LEU A 80 28.67 10.56 6.57
C LEU A 80 27.38 11.33 6.29
N MET A 81 27.23 11.92 5.10
CA MET A 81 26.01 12.61 4.70
C MET A 81 24.81 11.66 4.70
N VAL A 82 24.96 10.46 4.12
CA VAL A 82 23.90 9.43 4.13
C VAL A 82 23.57 9.01 5.55
N VAL A 83 24.58 8.66 6.36
CA VAL A 83 24.39 8.21 7.74
C VAL A 83 23.71 9.28 8.60
N LEU A 84 24.19 10.53 8.52
CA LEU A 84 23.61 11.63 9.28
C LEU A 84 22.18 11.94 8.84
N SER A 85 21.88 11.86 7.54
CA SER A 85 20.53 12.05 7.02
C SER A 85 19.59 10.95 7.52
N THR A 86 19.99 9.67 7.41
CA THR A 86 19.21 8.54 7.93
C THR A 86 18.97 8.65 9.44
N LEU A 87 19.99 9.03 10.21
CA LEU A 87 19.84 9.26 11.66
C LEU A 87 18.90 10.41 11.96
N ALA A 88 19.02 11.54 11.25
CA ALA A 88 18.14 12.68 11.42
C ALA A 88 16.68 12.33 11.11
N THR A 89 16.43 11.63 10.00
CA THR A 89 15.08 11.12 9.65
C THR A 89 14.57 10.17 10.73
N GLY A 90 15.37 9.19 11.16
CA GLY A 90 14.97 8.27 12.22
C GLY A 90 14.62 8.97 13.54
N ILE A 91 15.39 10.00 13.92
CA ILE A 91 15.12 10.82 15.09
C ILE A 91 13.84 11.64 14.89
N ALA A 92 13.65 12.26 13.73
CA ALA A 92 12.45 13.05 13.43
C ALA A 92 11.18 12.20 13.51
N LEU A 93 11.18 11.00 12.90
CA LEU A 93 10.06 10.05 13.01
C LEU A 93 9.81 9.63 14.46
N ARG A 94 10.88 9.33 15.22
CA ARG A 94 10.76 9.03 16.66
C ARG A 94 10.14 10.17 17.45
N VAL A 95 10.49 11.41 17.14
CA VAL A 95 9.92 12.62 17.76
C VAL A 95 8.46 12.79 17.35
N ASN A 96 8.11 12.51 16.09
CA ASN A 96 6.71 12.52 15.62
C ASN A 96 5.83 11.49 16.34
N TYR A 97 6.39 10.35 16.77
CA TYR A 97 5.68 9.34 17.54
C TYR A 97 5.63 9.57 19.06
N SER A 98 6.34 10.59 19.56
CA SER A 98 6.41 10.93 20.98
C SER A 98 5.22 11.77 21.48
N GLY A 99 5.03 11.83 22.80
CA GLY A 99 3.93 12.56 23.44
C GLY A 99 2.61 11.76 23.44
N ASP A 100 1.55 12.36 23.97
CA ASP A 100 0.23 11.70 24.04
C ASP A 100 -0.75 12.30 23.04
N PRO A 101 -1.58 11.48 22.36
CA PRO A 101 -2.70 11.98 21.59
C PRO A 101 -3.63 12.86 22.42
N ALA A 102 -4.03 14.00 21.86
CA ALA A 102 -4.96 14.89 22.52
C ALA A 102 -6.34 14.22 22.69
N PRO A 103 -7.10 14.54 23.76
CA PRO A 103 -8.49 14.10 23.91
C PRO A 103 -9.35 14.53 22.72
N GLY A 104 -10.33 13.70 22.34
CA GLY A 104 -11.20 13.94 21.20
C GLY A 104 -10.55 13.61 19.86
N THR A 105 -9.52 12.78 19.82
CA THR A 105 -8.89 12.26 18.59
C THR A 105 -9.39 10.85 18.23
N GLN A 106 -10.57 10.46 18.68
CA GLN A 106 -11.26 9.20 18.36
C GLN A 106 -12.10 9.29 17.08
N THR A 107 -12.75 8.21 16.66
CA THR A 107 -13.62 8.21 15.47
C THR A 107 -14.62 9.39 15.39
N ARG A 108 -14.86 9.87 14.17
CA ARG A 108 -15.92 10.84 13.81
C ARG A 108 -17.08 10.17 13.08
N ASN A 109 -17.17 8.84 13.11
CA ASN A 109 -18.12 8.04 12.32
C ASN A 109 -18.00 8.31 10.81
N ARG A 110 -16.74 8.38 10.35
CA ARG A 110 -16.30 8.68 8.98
C ARG A 110 -15.33 7.62 8.47
N ASP A 111 -15.27 6.47 9.14
CA ASP A 111 -14.29 5.45 8.86
C ASP A 111 -14.76 4.58 7.68
N ALA A 112 -13.83 3.87 7.05
CA ALA A 112 -14.11 3.01 5.92
C ALA A 112 -13.47 1.62 6.07
N LEU A 113 -13.98 0.65 5.32
CA LEU A 113 -13.43 -0.72 5.25
C LEU A 113 -13.30 -1.14 3.79
N TRP A 114 -12.10 -1.50 3.36
CA TRP A 114 -11.91 -2.22 2.09
C TRP A 114 -12.31 -3.68 2.24
N MET A 115 -13.00 -4.19 1.23
CA MET A 115 -13.61 -5.50 1.23
C MET A 115 -13.32 -6.24 -0.07
N GLY A 116 -13.02 -7.54 0.05
CA GLY A 116 -12.67 -8.37 -1.09
C GLY A 116 -13.83 -8.65 -2.06
N HIS A 117 -13.48 -9.22 -3.22
CA HIS A 117 -14.42 -9.49 -4.32
C HIS A 117 -15.55 -10.49 -3.97
N ALA A 118 -15.31 -11.34 -2.96
CA ALA A 118 -16.26 -12.33 -2.48
C ALA A 118 -17.65 -11.77 -2.13
N TRP A 119 -17.71 -10.48 -1.80
CA TRP A 119 -18.95 -9.79 -1.44
C TRP A 119 -19.86 -9.52 -2.63
N VAL A 120 -19.35 -9.50 -3.87
CA VAL A 120 -20.12 -9.21 -5.09
C VAL A 120 -20.14 -10.35 -6.11
N ASP A 121 -19.35 -11.41 -5.91
CA ASP A 121 -19.28 -12.57 -6.82
C ASP A 121 -20.25 -13.73 -6.45
N GLY A 122 -20.92 -13.64 -5.29
CA GLY A 122 -21.89 -14.63 -4.83
C GLY A 122 -21.38 -15.67 -3.84
N ARG A 123 -20.12 -15.58 -3.39
CA ARG A 123 -19.61 -16.39 -2.27
C ARG A 123 -20.27 -16.01 -0.92
N LYS A 124 -20.56 -14.73 -0.69
CA LYS A 124 -21.18 -14.22 0.55
C LYS A 124 -22.71 -14.35 0.55
N LYS A 125 -23.29 -14.48 1.75
CA LYS A 125 -24.73 -14.69 1.99
C LYS A 125 -25.24 -13.75 3.09
N ASP A 126 -26.56 -13.74 3.31
CA ASP A 126 -27.20 -12.89 4.34
C ASP A 126 -26.63 -13.11 5.75
N ALA A 127 -26.18 -14.34 6.07
CA ALA A 127 -25.54 -14.64 7.35
C ALA A 127 -24.19 -13.90 7.51
N ASP A 128 -23.42 -13.78 6.43
CA ASP A 128 -22.15 -13.04 6.42
C ASP A 128 -22.40 -11.55 6.60
N VAL A 129 -23.41 -11.00 5.93
CA VAL A 129 -23.81 -9.59 6.08
C VAL A 129 -24.27 -9.31 7.52
N LYS A 130 -25.02 -10.22 8.15
CA LYS A 130 -25.40 -10.10 9.56
C LYS A 130 -24.21 -10.15 10.51
N ALA A 131 -23.23 -11.02 10.23
CA ALA A 131 -22.01 -11.11 11.02
C ALA A 131 -21.18 -9.82 10.90
N LEU A 132 -21.01 -9.31 9.68
CA LEU A 132 -20.40 -8.01 9.42
C LEU A 132 -21.16 -6.91 10.17
N ALA A 133 -22.48 -6.87 10.06
CA ALA A 133 -23.31 -5.88 10.70
C ALA A 133 -23.13 -5.86 12.22
N LYS A 134 -23.07 -7.03 12.86
CA LYS A 134 -22.81 -7.14 14.29
C LYS A 134 -21.46 -6.52 14.65
N ARG A 135 -20.43 -6.72 13.82
CA ARG A 135 -19.09 -6.16 14.03
C ARG A 135 -19.09 -4.64 13.86
N LEU A 136 -19.68 -4.13 12.80
CA LEU A 136 -19.55 -2.71 12.43
C LEU A 136 -20.43 -1.77 13.27
N ARG A 137 -21.52 -2.24 13.88
CA ARG A 137 -22.47 -1.41 14.67
C ARG A 137 -21.84 -0.63 15.83
N ALA A 138 -20.75 -1.12 16.39
CA ALA A 138 -20.05 -0.48 17.50
C ALA A 138 -18.85 0.36 17.03
N THR A 139 -18.70 0.59 15.73
CA THR A 139 -17.55 1.27 15.12
C THR A 139 -17.96 2.56 14.43
N GLY A 140 -17.00 3.34 13.96
CA GLY A 140 -17.25 4.52 13.14
C GLY A 140 -17.33 4.27 11.64
N ILE A 141 -17.40 3.02 11.20
CA ILE A 141 -17.39 2.67 9.77
C ILE A 141 -18.70 3.09 9.12
N ARG A 142 -18.57 3.94 8.10
CA ARG A 142 -19.68 4.52 7.33
C ARG A 142 -19.60 4.18 5.85
N ASP A 143 -18.41 3.83 5.35
CA ASP A 143 -18.21 3.47 3.95
C ASP A 143 -17.58 2.08 3.82
N LEU A 144 -18.13 1.27 2.91
CA LEU A 144 -17.55 -0.01 2.50
C LEU A 144 -17.02 0.13 1.07
N TYR A 145 -15.73 -0.07 0.87
CA TYR A 145 -15.12 -0.10 -0.45
C TYR A 145 -15.03 -1.56 -0.92
N VAL A 146 -15.97 -1.99 -1.76
CA VAL A 146 -16.09 -3.40 -2.14
C VAL A 146 -15.49 -3.63 -3.51
N HIS A 147 -14.50 -4.52 -3.60
CA HIS A 147 -13.80 -4.81 -4.85
C HIS A 147 -14.79 -5.29 -5.93
N ALA A 148 -15.02 -4.45 -6.92
CA ALA A 148 -15.97 -4.68 -8.01
C ALA A 148 -15.30 -4.60 -9.40
N GLY A 149 -13.96 -4.68 -9.42
CA GLY A 149 -13.13 -4.70 -10.60
C GLY A 149 -12.31 -6.00 -10.72
N PRO A 150 -11.11 -5.94 -11.35
CA PRO A 150 -10.46 -4.73 -11.85
C PRO A 150 -11.17 -4.11 -13.06
N LEU A 151 -10.84 -2.86 -13.37
CA LEU A 151 -11.09 -2.32 -14.70
C LEU A 151 -10.15 -3.02 -15.69
N GLU A 152 -10.60 -3.15 -16.94
CA GLU A 152 -9.72 -3.54 -18.04
C GLU A 152 -8.77 -2.38 -18.38
N HIS A 153 -7.62 -2.68 -19.00
CA HIS A 153 -6.64 -1.66 -19.40
C HIS A 153 -7.18 -0.60 -20.37
N ASP A 154 -8.28 -0.90 -21.06
CA ASP A 154 -8.98 0.05 -21.92
C ASP A 154 -10.00 0.93 -21.17
N GLY A 155 -10.13 0.75 -19.86
CA GLY A 155 -11.03 1.46 -18.96
C GLY A 155 -12.43 0.87 -18.86
N THR A 156 -12.73 -0.23 -19.55
CA THR A 156 -14.03 -0.89 -19.45
C THR A 156 -14.14 -1.76 -18.20
N LEU A 157 -15.38 -2.11 -17.83
CA LEU A 157 -15.67 -2.96 -16.69
C LEU A 157 -16.70 -4.03 -17.10
N PRO A 158 -16.36 -5.32 -17.07
CA PRO A 158 -17.32 -6.36 -17.40
C PRO A 158 -18.41 -6.49 -16.33
N GLU A 159 -19.67 -6.61 -16.72
CA GLU A 159 -20.80 -6.78 -15.78
C GLU A 159 -20.66 -8.05 -14.91
N SER A 160 -19.92 -9.05 -15.39
CA SER A 160 -19.61 -10.26 -14.64
C SER A 160 -18.70 -10.05 -13.43
N ALA A 161 -18.08 -8.87 -13.27
CA ALA A 161 -17.28 -8.55 -12.10
C ALA A 161 -18.13 -8.20 -10.86
N TYR A 162 -19.43 -7.95 -11.00
CA TYR A 162 -20.27 -7.56 -9.87
C TYR A 162 -21.70 -8.14 -9.92
N PRO A 163 -21.87 -9.45 -10.20
CA PRO A 163 -23.18 -10.06 -10.45
C PRO A 163 -24.14 -9.98 -9.25
N LYS A 164 -23.62 -9.76 -8.04
CA LYS A 164 -24.40 -9.62 -6.80
C LYS A 164 -24.43 -8.21 -6.20
N ALA A 165 -24.02 -7.18 -6.94
CA ALA A 165 -24.04 -5.79 -6.47
C ALA A 165 -25.37 -5.38 -5.81
N ARG A 166 -26.49 -5.49 -6.54
CA ARG A 166 -27.83 -5.12 -6.03
C ARG A 166 -28.22 -5.89 -4.76
N TRP A 167 -27.88 -7.18 -4.69
CA TRP A 167 -28.15 -7.98 -3.50
C TRP A 167 -27.34 -7.46 -2.31
N LEU A 168 -26.03 -7.24 -2.49
CA LEU A 168 -25.15 -6.78 -1.43
C LEU A 168 -25.61 -5.43 -0.88
N VAL A 169 -25.84 -4.44 -1.75
CA VAL A 169 -26.30 -3.11 -1.34
C VAL A 169 -27.60 -3.20 -0.55
N GLY A 170 -28.60 -3.94 -1.06
CA GLY A 170 -29.86 -4.13 -0.35
C GLY A 170 -29.72 -4.88 0.99
N ALA A 171 -28.80 -5.83 1.08
CA ALA A 171 -28.51 -6.54 2.32
C ALA A 171 -27.81 -5.64 3.35
N VAL A 172 -26.85 -4.82 2.92
CA VAL A 172 -26.16 -3.85 3.78
C VAL A 172 -27.15 -2.82 4.32
N HIS A 173 -28.00 -2.22 3.48
CA HIS A 173 -28.99 -1.24 3.97
C HIS A 173 -29.97 -1.82 4.99
N ARG A 174 -30.34 -3.10 4.84
CA ARG A 174 -31.21 -3.79 5.79
C ARG A 174 -30.52 -4.02 7.14
N GLU A 175 -29.26 -4.45 7.14
CA GLU A 175 -28.56 -4.87 8.36
C GLU A 175 -27.72 -3.74 9.00
N LEU A 176 -27.33 -2.73 8.22
CA LEU A 176 -26.47 -1.59 8.56
C LEU A 176 -27.04 -0.28 7.95
N PRO A 177 -28.20 0.20 8.42
CA PRO A 177 -28.75 1.45 7.91
C PRO A 177 -27.78 2.61 8.17
N GLY A 178 -27.45 3.37 7.12
CA GLY A 178 -26.53 4.51 7.17
C GLY A 178 -25.09 4.21 6.76
N VAL A 179 -24.74 2.95 6.50
CA VAL A 179 -23.49 2.57 5.85
C VAL A 179 -23.68 2.56 4.34
N ARG A 180 -22.78 3.21 3.61
CA ARG A 180 -22.75 3.24 2.15
C ARG A 180 -21.88 2.14 1.58
N VAL A 181 -22.29 1.60 0.44
CA VAL A 181 -21.47 0.67 -0.34
C VAL A 181 -20.93 1.38 -1.58
N GLN A 182 -19.62 1.53 -1.66
CA GLN A 182 -18.92 2.10 -2.82
C GLN A 182 -18.19 0.98 -3.57
N ALA A 183 -18.19 1.05 -4.90
CA ALA A 183 -17.45 0.11 -5.73
C ALA A 183 -15.97 0.47 -5.72
N TRP A 184 -15.11 -0.43 -5.24
CA TRP A 184 -13.67 -0.31 -5.36
C TRP A 184 -13.23 -0.81 -6.74
N LEU A 185 -12.71 0.12 -7.53
CA LEU A 185 -12.29 -0.07 -8.92
C LEU A 185 -10.82 0.30 -9.06
N GLY A 186 -10.02 -0.57 -9.65
CA GLY A 186 -8.61 -0.32 -9.87
C GLY A 186 -8.08 -1.01 -11.11
N ASP A 187 -6.88 -0.61 -11.52
CA ASP A 187 -6.07 -1.27 -12.54
C ASP A 187 -4.63 -0.75 -12.44
N VAL A 188 -3.69 -1.53 -12.99
CA VAL A 188 -2.31 -1.13 -13.13
C VAL A 188 -2.16 -0.10 -14.25
N LEU A 189 -1.53 1.03 -13.98
CA LEU A 189 -1.22 2.05 -14.97
C LEU A 189 0.08 1.73 -15.71
N ALA A 190 0.08 1.95 -17.03
CA ALA A 190 1.29 1.86 -17.86
C ALA A 190 2.18 3.12 -17.72
N THR A 191 2.32 3.65 -16.50
CA THR A 191 3.13 4.84 -16.19
C THR A 191 4.61 4.51 -16.19
N GLU A 192 4.97 3.33 -15.68
CA GLU A 192 6.36 2.88 -15.48
C GLU A 192 6.74 1.70 -16.38
N GLY A 193 5.83 1.27 -17.27
CA GLY A 193 6.01 0.09 -18.12
C GLY A 193 5.14 0.09 -19.37
N GLU A 194 5.24 -0.98 -20.16
CA GLU A 194 4.50 -1.09 -21.42
C GLU A 194 3.06 -1.59 -21.24
N VAL A 195 2.81 -2.35 -20.17
CA VAL A 195 1.54 -3.01 -19.84
C VAL A 195 0.79 -2.18 -18.79
N GLY A 196 -0.53 -2.03 -18.97
CA GLY A 196 -1.41 -1.30 -18.06
C GLY A 196 -2.33 -0.30 -18.76
N MET A 197 -3.24 0.26 -17.98
CA MET A 197 -4.14 1.34 -18.39
C MET A 197 -3.38 2.62 -18.73
N ARG A 198 -3.85 3.27 -19.78
CA ARG A 198 -3.18 4.41 -20.42
C ARG A 198 -4.04 5.66 -20.30
N LEU A 199 -3.85 6.42 -19.22
CA LEU A 199 -4.65 7.60 -18.95
C LEU A 199 -4.43 8.72 -19.98
N GLU A 200 -3.33 8.74 -20.74
CA GLU A 200 -3.10 9.68 -21.82
C GLU A 200 -4.12 9.52 -22.97
N ARG A 201 -4.72 8.34 -23.09
CA ARG A 201 -5.73 8.05 -24.12
C ARG A 201 -7.10 8.52 -23.64
N ALA A 202 -7.65 9.52 -24.34
CA ALA A 202 -8.98 10.05 -24.05
C ALA A 202 -10.09 8.98 -24.13
N ALA A 203 -9.96 8.01 -25.03
CA ALA A 203 -10.91 6.89 -25.15
C ALA A 203 -10.94 6.02 -23.89
N THR A 204 -9.77 5.77 -23.29
CA THR A 204 -9.63 5.02 -22.03
C THR A 204 -10.29 5.76 -20.88
N ARG A 205 -9.98 7.05 -20.70
CA ARG A 205 -10.63 7.88 -19.67
C ARG A 205 -12.15 7.91 -19.84
N ALA A 206 -12.63 8.06 -21.08
CA ALA A 206 -14.06 8.02 -21.36
C ALA A 206 -14.70 6.66 -21.06
N ALA A 207 -13.97 5.56 -21.22
CA ALA A 207 -14.43 4.23 -20.83
C ALA A 207 -14.53 4.11 -19.30
N VAL A 208 -13.52 4.55 -18.56
CA VAL A 208 -13.56 4.57 -17.08
C VAL A 208 -14.78 5.35 -16.57
N VAL A 209 -15.07 6.51 -17.17
CA VAL A 209 -16.25 7.33 -16.82
C VAL A 209 -17.56 6.59 -17.12
N ARG A 210 -17.66 5.87 -18.24
CA ARG A 210 -18.84 5.04 -18.56
C ARG A 210 -18.99 3.89 -17.57
N SER A 211 -17.89 3.22 -17.21
CA SER A 211 -17.91 2.12 -16.26
C SER A 211 -18.26 2.56 -14.84
N ALA A 212 -17.86 3.77 -14.44
CA ALA A 212 -18.35 4.41 -13.23
C ALA A 212 -19.88 4.64 -13.29
N GLY A 213 -20.43 5.06 -14.42
CA GLY A 213 -21.89 5.15 -14.59
C GLY A 213 -22.58 3.79 -14.43
N GLN A 214 -22.06 2.76 -15.09
CA GLN A 214 -22.61 1.39 -15.05
C GLN A 214 -22.67 0.83 -13.62
N ILE A 215 -21.62 1.04 -12.83
CA ILE A 215 -21.58 0.52 -11.46
C ILE A 215 -22.55 1.27 -10.53
N LEU A 216 -22.75 2.58 -10.76
CA LEU A 216 -23.74 3.37 -10.03
C LEU A 216 -25.17 2.95 -10.41
N ASP A 217 -25.44 2.68 -11.69
CA ASP A 217 -26.71 2.11 -12.15
C ASP A 217 -26.99 0.72 -11.57
N ALA A 218 -25.95 -0.05 -11.23
CA ALA A 218 -26.03 -1.31 -10.51
C ALA A 218 -26.38 -1.16 -9.02
N GLY A 219 -26.43 0.07 -8.50
CA GLY A 219 -26.94 0.41 -7.18
C GLY A 219 -25.88 0.78 -6.16
N PHE A 220 -24.59 0.86 -6.53
CA PHE A 220 -23.56 1.36 -5.63
C PHE A 220 -23.77 2.86 -5.34
N GLU A 221 -23.43 3.28 -4.12
CA GLU A 221 -23.61 4.66 -3.62
C GLU A 221 -22.34 5.51 -3.77
N GLY A 222 -21.32 4.96 -4.44
CA GLY A 222 -20.09 5.66 -4.77
C GLY A 222 -19.15 4.79 -5.60
N ALA A 223 -18.13 5.44 -6.15
CA ALA A 223 -17.01 4.79 -6.83
C ALA A 223 -15.71 5.21 -6.13
N HIS A 224 -14.96 4.22 -5.65
CA HIS A 224 -13.68 4.36 -4.99
C HIS A 224 -12.57 3.87 -5.94
N PHE A 225 -11.76 4.78 -6.46
CA PHE A 225 -10.72 4.46 -7.44
C PHE A 225 -9.35 4.23 -6.81
N ASP A 226 -8.67 3.19 -7.27
CA ASP A 226 -7.31 2.82 -6.88
C ASP A 226 -6.50 2.47 -8.13
N LEU A 227 -5.84 3.48 -8.71
CA LEU A 227 -5.07 3.36 -9.96
C LEU A 227 -3.58 3.56 -9.66
N GLU A 228 -2.77 2.56 -9.93
CA GLU A 228 -1.37 2.53 -9.51
C GLU A 228 -0.45 1.91 -10.58
N PRO A 229 0.83 2.31 -10.70
CA PRO A 229 1.47 3.43 -10.03
C PRO A 229 1.08 4.75 -10.70
N LEU A 230 0.71 5.75 -9.89
CA LEU A 230 0.37 7.10 -10.36
C LEU A 230 1.40 8.12 -9.91
N HIS A 231 1.90 8.93 -10.85
CA HIS A 231 2.90 9.97 -10.57
C HIS A 231 2.26 11.32 -10.27
N SER A 232 3.03 12.18 -9.60
CA SER A 232 2.62 13.57 -9.35
C SER A 232 2.42 14.33 -10.66
N ASP A 233 1.51 15.30 -10.62
CA ASP A 233 1.21 16.24 -11.70
C ASP A 233 0.63 15.59 -12.98
N ASP A 234 0.06 14.38 -12.86
CA ASP A 234 -0.67 13.76 -13.96
C ASP A 234 -1.98 14.53 -14.28
N SER A 235 -1.90 15.38 -15.30
CA SER A 235 -3.03 16.16 -15.79
C SER A 235 -4.19 15.33 -16.36
N ASN A 236 -3.91 14.12 -16.87
CA ASN A 236 -4.94 13.23 -17.41
C ASN A 236 -5.77 12.63 -16.29
N TYR A 237 -5.14 12.25 -15.17
CA TYR A 237 -5.83 11.80 -13.97
C TYR A 237 -6.67 12.92 -13.34
N LEU A 238 -6.12 14.13 -13.22
CA LEU A 238 -6.90 15.28 -12.71
C LEU A 238 -8.13 15.56 -13.59
N SER A 239 -7.98 15.51 -14.92
CA SER A 239 -9.09 15.63 -15.85
C SER A 239 -10.10 14.49 -15.68
N LEU A 240 -9.64 13.25 -15.51
CA LEU A 240 -10.51 12.10 -15.27
C LEU A 240 -11.36 12.29 -14.01
N LEU A 241 -10.75 12.73 -12.90
CA LEU A 241 -11.48 13.03 -11.66
C LEU A 241 -12.54 14.11 -11.86
N ASP A 242 -12.25 15.16 -12.64
CA ASP A 242 -13.23 16.20 -12.96
C ASP A 242 -14.43 15.63 -13.76
N GLU A 243 -14.25 14.60 -14.59
CA GLU A 243 -15.32 13.93 -15.31
C GLU A 243 -16.11 12.97 -14.42
N LEU A 244 -15.41 12.14 -13.65
CA LEU A 244 -16.00 11.22 -12.68
C LEU A 244 -16.86 11.97 -11.67
N ARG A 245 -16.39 13.14 -11.22
CA ARG A 245 -17.14 14.00 -10.29
C ARG A 245 -18.47 14.47 -10.85
N ARG A 246 -18.58 14.66 -12.17
CA ARG A 246 -19.86 15.02 -12.82
C ARG A 246 -20.81 13.82 -12.84
N VAL A 247 -20.29 12.64 -13.15
CA VAL A 247 -21.08 11.40 -13.17
C VAL A 247 -21.58 11.05 -11.77
N THR A 248 -20.71 11.03 -10.76
CA THR A 248 -21.12 10.68 -9.38
C THR A 248 -22.14 11.67 -8.81
N ARG A 249 -21.97 12.98 -9.04
CA ARG A 249 -22.97 13.99 -8.63
C ARG A 249 -24.33 13.81 -9.28
N THR A 250 -24.37 13.40 -10.54
CA THR A 250 -25.64 13.15 -11.25
C THR A 250 -26.40 11.97 -10.63
N HIS A 251 -25.67 11.02 -10.02
CA HIS A 251 -26.22 9.87 -9.32
C HIS A 251 -26.41 10.08 -7.81
N ASP A 252 -26.15 11.29 -7.29
CA ASP A 252 -26.08 11.56 -5.83
C ASP A 252 -25.14 10.60 -5.08
N ALA A 253 -24.03 10.24 -5.73
CA ALA A 253 -23.06 9.25 -5.27
C ALA A 253 -21.72 9.88 -4.88
N GLN A 254 -20.94 9.17 -4.05
CA GLN A 254 -19.61 9.57 -3.63
C GLN A 254 -18.56 9.31 -4.72
N LEU A 255 -17.64 10.27 -4.92
CA LEU A 255 -16.37 10.01 -5.57
C LEU A 255 -15.28 9.89 -4.50
N SER A 256 -14.68 8.71 -4.41
CA SER A 256 -13.61 8.39 -3.48
C SER A 256 -12.37 7.90 -4.22
N VAL A 257 -11.18 8.09 -3.65
CA VAL A 257 -9.92 7.58 -4.21
C VAL A 257 -8.99 7.05 -3.12
N ALA A 258 -8.25 5.99 -3.43
CA ALA A 258 -7.04 5.64 -2.73
C ALA A 258 -5.90 6.57 -3.21
N ALA A 259 -5.07 7.02 -2.27
CA ALA A 259 -3.98 7.94 -2.53
C ALA A 259 -2.67 7.35 -2.05
N HIS A 260 -1.64 7.47 -2.87
CA HIS A 260 -0.28 7.10 -2.50
C HIS A 260 0.21 8.01 -1.36
N GLN A 261 1.27 7.57 -0.68
CA GLN A 261 1.84 8.35 0.42
C GLN A 261 2.41 9.68 -0.10
N ILE A 262 2.29 10.72 0.72
CA ILE A 262 2.79 12.05 0.44
C ILE A 262 4.29 12.07 0.69
N ASP A 263 4.99 12.84 -0.12
CA ASP A 263 6.40 13.10 0.02
C ASP A 263 6.75 13.63 1.43
N PRO A 264 7.54 12.90 2.25
CA PRO A 264 7.85 13.33 3.61
C PRO A 264 8.75 14.58 3.64
N LEU A 265 9.49 14.85 2.56
CA LEU A 265 10.30 16.06 2.43
C LEU A 265 9.98 16.74 1.11
N PRO A 266 9.83 18.08 1.06
CA PRO A 266 9.50 18.76 -0.19
C PRO A 266 10.42 18.34 -1.36
N ASN A 267 9.82 17.81 -2.43
CA ASN A 267 10.46 17.39 -3.69
C ASN A 267 11.38 16.16 -3.64
N LEU A 268 11.34 15.33 -2.58
CA LEU A 268 12.08 14.05 -2.57
C LEU A 268 11.62 13.13 -3.70
N HIS A 269 10.33 13.12 -4.04
CA HIS A 269 9.80 12.34 -5.16
C HIS A 269 10.49 12.69 -6.49
N SER A 270 10.81 13.97 -6.73
CA SER A 270 11.51 14.41 -7.93
C SER A 270 12.99 14.00 -7.91
N VAL A 271 13.63 14.05 -6.74
CA VAL A 271 15.02 13.62 -6.57
C VAL A 271 15.16 12.12 -6.76
N VAL A 272 14.33 11.32 -6.07
CA VAL A 272 14.33 9.86 -6.19
C VAL A 272 13.90 9.43 -7.59
N GLY A 273 12.83 10.00 -8.14
CA GLY A 273 12.37 9.72 -9.50
C GLY A 273 13.44 9.98 -10.57
N ALA A 274 14.29 10.98 -10.38
CA ALA A 274 15.43 11.23 -11.28
C ALA A 274 16.50 10.12 -11.24
N PHE A 275 16.56 9.32 -10.17
CA PHE A 275 17.50 8.20 -10.02
C PHE A 275 16.88 6.82 -10.18
N THR A 276 15.57 6.66 -9.95
CA THR A 276 14.93 5.34 -9.92
C THR A 276 13.82 5.13 -10.94
N ALA A 277 13.34 6.15 -11.67
CA ALA A 277 12.16 6.08 -12.55
C ALA A 277 10.87 5.55 -11.88
N HIS A 278 10.90 5.35 -10.56
CA HIS A 278 9.83 4.81 -9.72
C HIS A 278 9.62 5.75 -8.52
N PRO A 279 9.01 6.93 -8.71
CA PRO A 279 8.74 7.85 -7.62
C PRO A 279 7.63 7.27 -6.71
N LYS A 280 8.04 6.73 -5.56
CA LYS A 280 7.15 6.12 -4.55
C LYS A 280 6.09 7.08 -3.99
N TRP A 281 6.33 8.39 -4.01
CA TRP A 281 5.51 9.39 -3.30
C TRP A 281 4.82 10.39 -4.22
N TRP A 282 3.65 10.87 -3.81
CA TRP A 282 3.01 12.05 -4.39
C TRP A 282 3.54 13.34 -3.77
N SER A 283 3.69 14.38 -4.58
CA SER A 283 3.89 15.73 -4.07
C SER A 283 2.66 16.16 -3.26
N GLN A 284 2.89 16.88 -2.16
CA GLN A 284 1.79 17.42 -1.34
C GLN A 284 0.86 18.32 -2.18
N SER A 285 1.40 19.01 -3.17
CA SER A 285 0.62 19.85 -4.08
C SER A 285 -0.34 19.05 -4.96
N PHE A 286 0.12 17.92 -5.51
CA PHE A 286 -0.70 17.02 -6.31
C PHE A 286 -1.77 16.34 -5.45
N PHE A 287 -1.42 15.88 -4.25
CA PHE A 287 -2.39 15.38 -3.28
C PHE A 287 -3.49 16.42 -2.97
N GLY A 288 -3.12 17.69 -2.77
CA GLY A 288 -4.06 18.79 -2.63
C GLY A 288 -4.96 18.99 -3.86
N GLN A 289 -4.43 18.82 -5.08
CA GLN A 289 -5.20 18.91 -6.31
C GLN A 289 -6.22 17.77 -6.45
N VAL A 290 -5.84 16.54 -6.07
CA VAL A 290 -6.72 15.37 -6.07
C VAL A 290 -7.82 15.53 -5.02
N SER A 291 -7.47 15.86 -3.77
CA SER A 291 -8.43 16.01 -2.66
C SER A 291 -9.51 17.07 -2.88
N ARG A 292 -9.24 18.10 -3.70
CA ARG A 292 -10.24 19.11 -4.11
C ARG A 292 -11.28 18.61 -5.10
N ARG A 293 -11.02 17.49 -5.79
CA ARG A 293 -11.86 16.97 -6.87
C ARG A 293 -12.78 15.83 -6.42
N VAL A 294 -12.48 15.22 -5.28
CA VAL A 294 -13.17 14.05 -4.72
C VAL A 294 -13.98 14.44 -3.48
N ASP A 295 -14.94 13.61 -3.09
CA ASP A 295 -15.62 13.75 -1.80
C ASP A 295 -14.80 13.15 -0.66
N GLN A 296 -14.02 12.12 -0.97
CA GLN A 296 -13.31 11.30 -0.02
C GLN A 296 -11.94 10.89 -0.58
N ILE A 297 -10.91 10.92 0.27
CA ILE A 297 -9.55 10.50 -0.10
C ILE A 297 -8.95 9.66 1.02
N ALA A 298 -8.48 8.47 0.70
CA ALA A 298 -7.91 7.51 1.64
C ALA A 298 -6.41 7.32 1.39
N VAL A 299 -5.56 7.77 2.32
CA VAL A 299 -4.11 7.69 2.20
C VAL A 299 -3.63 6.28 2.56
N MET A 300 -2.97 5.58 1.64
CA MET A 300 -2.43 4.24 1.87
C MET A 300 -1.11 4.30 2.63
N SER A 301 -1.17 4.69 3.90
CA SER A 301 0.00 4.94 4.77
C SER A 301 0.67 3.66 5.32
N TYR A 302 0.81 2.64 4.50
CA TYR A 302 1.48 1.35 4.76
C TYR A 302 2.46 1.03 3.63
N ASP A 303 3.16 -0.10 3.70
CA ASP A 303 4.24 -0.54 2.80
C ASP A 303 5.42 0.43 2.79
N THR A 304 5.88 0.77 4.00
CA THR A 304 6.88 1.82 4.26
C THR A 304 8.31 1.29 4.31
N ALA A 305 8.50 -0.02 4.43
CA ALA A 305 9.76 -0.70 4.72
C ALA A 305 10.43 -0.26 6.05
N LEU A 306 9.70 0.43 6.93
CA LEU A 306 10.27 0.91 8.20
C LEU A 306 10.42 -0.25 9.20
N PRO A 307 11.61 -0.45 9.79
CA PRO A 307 11.91 -1.67 10.55
C PRO A 307 11.40 -1.64 12.00
N LEU A 308 10.90 -0.50 12.48
CA LEU A 308 10.50 -0.32 13.87
C LEU A 308 9.13 0.34 13.95
N GLU A 309 8.27 -0.19 14.82
CA GLU A 309 6.92 0.33 15.07
C GLU A 309 6.90 1.83 15.35
N SER A 310 7.86 2.32 16.13
CA SER A 310 7.93 3.74 16.48
C SER A 310 8.34 4.65 15.31
N LEU A 311 9.08 4.11 14.33
CA LEU A 311 9.42 4.85 13.13
C LEU A 311 8.20 4.89 12.20
N TYR A 312 7.53 3.75 12.05
CA TYR A 312 6.29 3.64 11.29
C TYR A 312 5.19 4.55 11.84
N GLY A 313 4.87 4.48 13.13
CA GLY A 313 3.86 5.36 13.72
C GLY A 313 4.24 6.85 13.64
N GLY A 314 5.53 7.17 13.70
CA GLY A 314 6.04 8.53 13.46
C GLY A 314 5.82 9.00 12.03
N TYR A 315 6.01 8.10 11.06
CA TYR A 315 5.74 8.34 9.65
C TYR A 315 4.25 8.56 9.40
N VAL A 316 3.38 7.73 9.98
CA VAL A 316 1.92 7.92 9.86
C VAL A 316 1.48 9.26 10.47
N ALA A 317 2.09 9.71 11.57
CA ALA A 317 1.81 11.04 12.13
C ALA A 317 2.22 12.19 11.21
N GLU A 318 3.35 12.06 10.51
CA GLU A 318 3.81 13.00 9.49
C GLU A 318 2.87 13.02 8.29
N GLN A 319 2.56 11.85 7.71
CA GLN A 319 1.62 11.71 6.60
C GLN A 319 0.24 12.32 6.92
N THR A 320 -0.26 12.08 8.13
CA THR A 320 -1.52 12.66 8.60
C THR A 320 -1.45 14.20 8.61
N SER A 321 -0.34 14.76 9.09
CA SER A 321 -0.15 16.22 9.14
C SER A 321 -0.08 16.82 7.74
N LEU A 322 0.72 16.23 6.86
CA LEU A 322 0.87 16.66 5.47
C LEU A 322 -0.46 16.61 4.71
N ALA A 323 -1.26 15.56 4.91
CA ALA A 323 -2.56 15.42 4.28
C ALA A 323 -3.58 16.44 4.82
N LEU A 324 -3.58 16.68 6.12
CA LEU A 324 -4.48 17.67 6.76
C LEU A 324 -4.21 19.10 6.28
N GLU A 325 -2.94 19.47 6.04
CA GLU A 325 -2.55 20.81 5.61
C GLU A 325 -3.14 21.20 4.25
N VAL A 326 -3.31 20.24 3.33
CA VAL A 326 -3.74 20.53 1.95
C VAL A 326 -5.12 20.00 1.58
N THR A 327 -5.71 19.12 2.40
CA THR A 327 -7.06 18.59 2.15
C THR A 327 -8.12 19.61 2.56
N PRO A 328 -9.05 20.01 1.67
CA PRO A 328 -10.16 20.89 2.02
C PRO A 328 -10.96 20.38 3.22
N LYS A 329 -11.50 21.30 4.03
CA LYS A 329 -12.31 20.92 5.21
C LYS A 329 -13.61 20.19 4.86
N SER A 330 -14.07 20.29 3.61
CA SER A 330 -15.27 19.63 3.10
C SER A 330 -15.04 18.21 2.58
N THR A 331 -13.78 17.80 2.38
CA THR A 331 -13.41 16.48 1.87
C THR A 331 -13.15 15.54 3.05
N ASP A 332 -13.74 14.35 3.02
CA ASP A 332 -13.46 13.31 4.00
C ASP A 332 -12.03 12.78 3.79
N LEU A 333 -11.13 13.08 4.72
CA LEU A 333 -9.75 12.57 4.73
C LEU A 333 -9.66 11.33 5.61
N LEU A 334 -9.19 10.22 5.04
CA LEU A 334 -9.03 8.96 5.77
C LEU A 334 -7.58 8.51 5.75
N MET A 335 -7.05 8.09 6.91
CA MET A 335 -5.74 7.46 7.00
C MET A 335 -5.88 5.93 6.94
N GLY A 336 -5.13 5.28 6.06
CA GLY A 336 -5.14 3.84 5.85
C GLY A 336 -4.52 3.07 7.01
N LEU A 337 -5.18 2.00 7.45
CA LEU A 337 -4.70 1.07 8.48
C LEU A 337 -4.37 -0.29 7.86
N PRO A 338 -3.19 -0.88 8.15
CA PRO A 338 -2.81 -2.19 7.63
C PRO A 338 -3.52 -3.32 8.40
N PHE A 339 -4.74 -3.62 8.00
CA PHE A 339 -5.54 -4.79 8.38
C PHE A 339 -5.07 -6.06 7.65
N TYR A 340 -3.76 -6.25 7.58
CA TYR A 340 -3.10 -7.43 7.04
C TYR A 340 -1.76 -7.61 7.76
N TYR A 341 -1.12 -8.75 7.50
CA TYR A 341 0.23 -8.99 8.00
C TYR A 341 1.03 -9.59 6.86
N GLU A 342 2.07 -8.89 6.46
CA GLU A 342 3.08 -9.38 5.54
C GLU A 342 4.47 -9.20 6.16
N ASP A 343 5.48 -9.85 5.60
CA ASP A 343 6.89 -9.61 5.93
C ASP A 343 7.68 -9.79 4.64
N ASN A 344 7.97 -8.68 3.97
CA ASN A 344 8.72 -8.61 2.72
C ASN A 344 9.65 -7.37 2.74
N MET A 345 10.32 -7.08 1.61
CA MET A 345 11.27 -5.96 1.55
C MET A 345 10.60 -4.58 1.71
N ASP A 346 9.33 -4.47 1.35
CA ASP A 346 8.56 -3.22 1.37
C ASP A 346 7.62 -3.11 2.58
N HIS A 347 7.42 -4.20 3.31
CA HIS A 347 6.49 -4.29 4.45
C HIS A 347 7.08 -5.13 5.58
N HIS A 348 7.21 -4.55 6.77
CA HIS A 348 7.60 -5.29 7.98
C HIS A 348 6.39 -5.39 8.92
N GLY A 349 5.67 -6.51 8.92
CA GLY A 349 4.39 -6.66 9.65
C GLY A 349 4.52 -6.60 11.17
N SER A 350 5.74 -6.75 11.70
CA SER A 350 6.05 -6.49 13.11
C SER A 350 6.16 -5.00 13.46
N ALA A 351 6.38 -4.14 12.47
CA ALA A 351 6.47 -2.69 12.62
C ALA A 351 5.19 -1.98 12.15
N GLU A 352 4.62 -2.42 11.03
CA GLU A 352 3.45 -1.82 10.39
C GLU A 352 2.15 -2.35 10.98
N THR A 353 1.90 -2.01 12.25
CA THR A 353 0.73 -2.51 13.00
C THR A 353 -0.42 -1.51 13.02
N VAL A 354 -1.66 -2.01 13.14
CA VAL A 354 -2.85 -1.17 13.33
C VAL A 354 -2.71 -0.25 14.54
N ALA A 355 -2.16 -0.74 15.65
CA ALA A 355 -1.96 0.06 16.86
C ALA A 355 -1.05 1.27 16.61
N ALA A 356 0.05 1.06 15.88
CA ALA A 356 0.99 2.11 15.53
C ALA A 356 0.40 3.12 14.53
N ALA A 357 -0.32 2.62 13.52
CA ALA A 357 -1.01 3.46 12.54
C ALA A 357 -2.09 4.34 13.19
N VAL A 358 -2.92 3.76 14.05
CA VAL A 358 -3.94 4.49 14.81
C VAL A 358 -3.29 5.54 15.69
N ARG A 359 -2.25 5.18 16.45
CA ARG A 359 -1.56 6.13 17.32
C ARG A 359 -0.91 7.26 16.52
N GLY A 360 -0.23 6.94 15.42
CA GLY A 360 0.37 7.93 14.51
C GLY A 360 -0.68 8.89 13.95
N THR A 361 -1.80 8.35 13.46
CA THR A 361 -2.95 9.11 12.97
C THR A 361 -3.45 10.10 14.03
N ARG A 362 -3.64 9.63 15.26
CA ARG A 362 -4.10 10.48 16.37
C ARG A 362 -3.09 11.56 16.74
N LEU A 363 -1.79 11.27 16.71
CA LEU A 363 -0.74 12.25 16.99
C LEU A 363 -0.69 13.33 15.90
N GLY A 364 -0.73 12.97 14.62
CA GLY A 364 -0.79 13.94 13.52
C GLY A 364 -2.03 14.82 13.58
N LEU A 365 -3.20 14.22 13.81
CA LEU A 365 -4.45 14.94 13.98
C LEU A 365 -4.41 15.91 15.17
N SER A 366 -3.85 15.46 16.31
CA SER A 366 -3.73 16.29 17.53
C SER A 366 -2.96 17.58 17.29
N ARG A 367 -1.89 17.50 16.51
CA ARG A 367 -0.93 18.59 16.30
C ARG A 367 -1.40 19.57 15.21
N THR A 368 -2.14 19.06 14.22
CA THR A 368 -2.41 19.80 12.98
C THR A 368 -3.83 20.35 12.90
N ASP A 369 -4.86 19.54 13.14
CA ASP A 369 -6.27 19.99 13.09
C ASP A 369 -7.16 19.07 13.95
N ARG A 370 -6.99 19.15 15.28
CA ARG A 370 -7.69 18.30 16.25
C ARG A 370 -9.22 18.32 16.09
N THR A 371 -9.76 19.45 15.63
CA THR A 371 -11.19 19.68 15.45
C THR A 371 -11.71 19.31 14.07
N ARG A 372 -10.89 18.68 13.21
CA ARG A 372 -11.34 18.25 11.89
C ARG A 372 -12.52 17.28 12.00
N GLU A 373 -13.67 17.69 11.45
CA GLU A 373 -14.90 16.90 11.43
C GLU A 373 -14.91 15.85 10.32
N HIS A 374 -14.41 16.21 9.15
CA HIS A 374 -14.28 15.36 7.96
C HIS A 374 -12.96 14.59 7.98
N PHE A 375 -12.81 13.72 8.98
CA PHE A 375 -11.61 12.91 9.19
C PHE A 375 -11.94 11.54 9.77
N GLY A 376 -11.30 10.49 9.25
CA GLY A 376 -11.49 9.11 9.68
C GLY A 376 -10.27 8.23 9.42
N VAL A 377 -10.47 6.93 9.54
CA VAL A 377 -9.49 5.91 9.13
C VAL A 377 -10.12 4.91 8.16
N ALA A 378 -9.32 4.32 7.28
CA ALA A 378 -9.77 3.33 6.32
C ALA A 378 -9.01 2.01 6.51
N LEU A 379 -9.73 0.92 6.76
CA LEU A 379 -9.18 -0.37 7.15
C LEU A 379 -8.94 -1.22 5.90
N TYR A 380 -7.68 -1.51 5.57
CA TYR A 380 -7.30 -2.33 4.41
C TYR A 380 -6.66 -3.64 4.90
N VAL A 381 -7.26 -4.82 4.83
CA VAL A 381 -8.50 -5.22 4.13
C VAL A 381 -9.19 -6.39 4.86
N ASP A 382 -10.51 -6.53 4.71
CA ASP A 382 -11.34 -7.43 5.51
C ASP A 382 -10.91 -8.92 5.52
N PHE A 383 -10.48 -9.45 4.38
CA PHE A 383 -10.15 -10.88 4.22
C PHE A 383 -8.77 -11.26 4.76
N ALA A 384 -7.89 -10.28 4.98
CA ALA A 384 -6.57 -10.47 5.57
C ALA A 384 -6.54 -10.12 7.08
N ALA A 385 -7.57 -9.41 7.56
CA ALA A 385 -7.67 -8.90 8.92
C ALA A 385 -7.71 -10.04 9.96
N ARG A 386 -6.94 -9.87 11.04
CA ARG A 386 -6.95 -10.76 12.21
C ARG A 386 -7.72 -10.10 13.35
N GLU A 387 -8.18 -10.89 14.32
CA GLU A 387 -8.90 -10.36 15.50
C GLU A 387 -8.09 -9.31 16.28
N LYS A 388 -6.76 -9.44 16.34
CA LYS A 388 -5.88 -8.44 16.96
C LYS A 388 -5.95 -7.06 16.29
N ASP A 389 -6.20 -7.02 14.98
CA ASP A 389 -6.23 -5.81 14.17
C ASP A 389 -7.53 -5.03 14.46
N TRP A 390 -8.63 -5.77 14.53
CA TRP A 390 -9.92 -5.24 15.00
C TRP A 390 -9.87 -4.71 16.43
N THR A 391 -9.28 -5.48 17.36
CA THR A 391 -9.11 -5.02 18.75
C THR A 391 -8.30 -3.72 18.82
N ALA A 392 -7.19 -3.63 18.08
CA ALA A 392 -6.35 -2.44 18.05
C ALA A 392 -7.09 -1.21 17.49
N TYR A 393 -7.91 -1.39 16.45
CA TYR A 393 -8.78 -0.34 15.93
C TYR A 393 -9.85 0.10 16.95
N GLU A 394 -10.57 -0.86 17.54
CA GLU A 394 -11.63 -0.56 18.49
C GLU A 394 -11.10 0.16 19.74
N GLU A 395 -10.02 -0.34 20.34
CA GLU A 395 -9.44 0.24 21.55
C GLU A 395 -8.67 1.54 21.29
N GLY A 396 -8.01 1.64 20.13
CA GLY A 396 -7.13 2.77 19.83
C GLY A 396 -7.85 3.95 19.17
N TRP A 397 -8.89 3.70 18.37
CA TRP A 397 -9.57 4.71 17.55
C TRP A 397 -11.03 4.92 17.94
N VAL A 398 -11.78 3.85 18.20
CA VAL A 398 -13.21 3.95 18.47
C VAL A 398 -13.50 4.40 19.90
N ARG A 399 -12.75 3.89 20.88
CA ARG A 399 -12.98 4.11 22.32
C ARG A 399 -12.22 5.29 22.93
#